data_AF-A0A967UBU1-F1
#
_entry.id   AF-A0A967UBU1-F1
#
_cell.length_a   1.000
_cell.length_b   1.000
_cell.length_c   1.000
_cell.angle_alpha   90.00
_cell.angle_beta   90.00
_cell.angle_gamma   90.00
#
_symmetry.space_group_name_H-M   'P 1'
#
loop_
_entity.id
_entity.type
_entity.pdbx_description
1 polymer ?
#
loop_
_entity_poly.entity_id
_entity_poly.type
_entity_poly.pdbx_seq_one_letter_code
_entity_poly.pdbx_strand_id
1 'polypeptide(L)' 'PIPATGTLQAVDGLEEARAVPAVTEVDVAVPIGSRVRALPDGDRYLGFVFARAARRSQVVDALRRAGSLIRPTIV' A
#
# COMPACT_ATOMS: atom_id res chain seq x y z
N PRO A 1 3.52 -3.66 -3.55
CA PRO A 1 4.10 -5.03 -3.39
C PRO A 1 4.95 -5.08 -2.12
N ILE A 2 5.12 -6.26 -1.48
CA ILE A 2 6.06 -6.41 -0.35
C ILE A 2 7.47 -6.56 -0.94
N PRO A 3 8.39 -5.60 -0.71
CA PRO A 3 9.68 -5.58 -1.39
C PRO A 3 10.70 -6.59 -0.83
N ALA A 4 10.54 -6.99 0.43
CA ALA A 4 11.49 -7.86 1.13
C ALA A 4 10.80 -8.71 2.21
N THR A 5 11.42 -9.83 2.59
CA THR A 5 11.03 -10.62 3.76
C THR A 5 11.70 -10.07 5.01
N GLY A 6 10.96 -9.93 6.10
CA GLY A 6 11.48 -9.40 7.36
C GLY A 6 10.36 -8.98 8.31
N THR A 7 10.65 -8.06 9.22
CA THR A 7 9.68 -7.47 10.14
C THR A 7 9.27 -6.10 9.62
N LEU A 8 7.95 -5.87 9.48
CA LEU A 8 7.43 -4.56 9.10
C LEU A 8 7.66 -3.57 10.25
N GLN A 9 8.55 -2.60 10.05
CA GLN A 9 8.90 -1.62 11.08
C GLN A 9 8.12 -0.31 10.96
N ALA A 10 7.84 0.12 9.73
CA ALA A 10 7.09 1.36 9.47
C ALA A 10 6.44 1.32 8.08
N VAL A 11 5.41 2.14 7.89
CA VAL A 11 4.82 2.42 6.59
C VAL A 11 4.64 3.92 6.45
N ASP A 12 5.46 4.54 5.61
CA ASP A 12 5.44 5.98 5.36
C ASP A 12 4.62 6.31 4.10
N GLY A 13 4.24 7.58 3.95
CA GLY A 13 3.55 8.07 2.75
C GLY A 13 2.04 7.80 2.72
N LEU A 14 1.46 7.36 3.84
CA LEU A 14 0.03 7.02 3.94
C LEU A 14 -0.87 8.24 3.79
N GLU A 15 -0.54 9.35 4.43
CA GLU A 15 -1.33 10.59 4.34
C GLU A 15 -1.26 11.20 2.94
N GLU A 16 -0.07 11.19 2.33
CA GLU A 16 0.12 11.64 0.95
C GLU A 16 -0.65 10.75 -0.03
N ALA A 17 -0.70 9.43 0.21
CA ALA A 17 -1.49 8.50 -0.58
C ALA A 17 -3.00 8.73 -0.42
N ARG A 18 -3.48 9.01 0.81
CA ARG A 18 -4.89 9.39 1.08
C ARG A 18 -5.27 10.71 0.40
N ALA A 19 -4.32 11.63 0.28
CA ALA A 19 -4.54 12.92 -0.37
C ALA A 19 -4.59 12.84 -1.92
N VAL A 20 -4.27 11.69 -2.53
CA VAL A 20 -4.36 11.53 -3.98
C VAL A 20 -5.83 11.62 -4.43
N PRO A 21 -6.17 12.46 -5.42
CA PRO A 21 -7.52 12.54 -5.94
C PRO A 21 -8.06 11.18 -6.39
N ALA A 22 -9.35 10.94 -6.11
CA ALA A 22 -10.05 9.68 -6.33
C ALA A 22 -9.65 8.51 -5.42
N VAL A 23 -8.64 8.64 -4.55
CA VAL A 23 -8.44 7.69 -3.44
C VAL A 23 -9.53 7.91 -2.41
N THR A 24 -10.21 6.84 -2.03
CA THR A 24 -11.27 6.86 -1.02
C THR A 24 -10.76 6.35 0.31
N GLU A 25 -9.81 5.41 0.29
CA GLU A 25 -9.32 4.76 1.49
C GLU A 25 -7.93 4.15 1.25
N VAL A 26 -7.11 4.21 2.29
CA VAL A 26 -5.84 3.50 2.39
C VAL A 26 -5.87 2.75 3.71
N ASP A 27 -5.59 1.46 3.69
CA ASP A 27 -5.58 0.62 4.89
C ASP A 27 -4.30 -0.23 4.94
N VAL A 28 -3.75 -0.39 6.14
CA VAL A 28 -2.57 -1.22 6.40
C VAL A 28 -3.03 -2.42 7.21
N ALA A 29 -3.19 -3.54 6.52
CA ALA A 29 -3.74 -4.76 7.11
C ALA A 29 -2.75 -5.49 8.03
N VAL A 30 -1.45 -5.22 7.88
CA VAL A 30 -0.38 -5.87 8.66
C VAL A 30 0.05 -4.94 9.80
N PRO A 31 -0.11 -5.35 11.08
CA PRO A 31 0.37 -4.56 12.20
C PRO A 31 1.90 -4.37 12.14
N ILE A 32 2.36 -3.19 12.54
CA ILE A 32 3.79 -2.93 12.76
C ILE A 32 4.35 -3.94 13.77
N GLY A 33 5.55 -4.46 13.50
CA GLY A 33 6.19 -5.54 14.25
C GLY A 33 5.84 -6.95 13.76
N SER A 34 4.93 -7.09 12.79
CA SER A 34 4.62 -8.39 12.19
C SER A 34 5.68 -8.81 11.19
N ARG A 35 6.00 -10.11 11.16
CA ARG A 35 6.78 -10.69 10.07
C ARG A 35 6.00 -10.66 8.77
N VAL A 36 6.64 -10.26 7.69
CA VAL A 36 6.13 -10.29 6.31
C VAL A 36 7.07 -11.10 5.44
N ARG A 37 6.52 -11.81 4.45
CA ARG A 37 7.29 -12.55 3.45
C ARG A 37 7.03 -11.94 2.08
N ALA A 38 8.08 -11.75 1.30
CA ALA A 38 7.95 -11.41 -0.11
C ALA A 38 7.27 -12.55 -0.87
N LEU A 39 6.58 -12.23 -1.97
CA LEU A 39 6.04 -13.24 -2.87
C LEU A 39 7.20 -14.06 -3.50
N PRO A 40 6.99 -15.36 -3.82
CA PRO A 40 5.72 -16.10 -3.81
C PRO A 40 5.30 -16.65 -2.43
N ASP A 41 6.20 -16.65 -1.44
CA ASP A 41 5.94 -17.27 -0.13
C ASP A 41 5.09 -16.40 0.83
N GLY A 42 4.75 -15.19 0.38
CA GLY A 42 3.88 -14.25 1.07
C GLY A 42 2.41 -14.67 1.02
N ASP A 43 1.81 -14.88 2.19
CA ASP A 43 0.38 -15.17 2.38
C ASP A 43 -0.46 -13.93 2.70
N ARG A 44 0.20 -12.77 2.87
CA ARG A 44 -0.42 -11.54 3.36
C ARG A 44 -0.07 -10.35 2.47
N TYR A 45 -1.07 -9.52 2.21
CA TYR A 45 -0.88 -8.19 1.63
C TYR A 45 -0.55 -7.21 2.74
N LEU A 46 0.41 -6.30 2.50
CA LEU A 46 0.75 -5.20 3.42
C LEU A 46 -0.46 -4.35 3.79
N GLY A 47 -1.35 -4.16 2.82
CA GLY A 47 -2.49 -3.27 2.91
C GLY A 47 -3.17 -3.11 1.56
N PHE A 48 -4.16 -2.22 1.53
CA PHE A 48 -5.01 -1.97 0.38
C PHE A 48 -5.16 -0.47 0.15
N VAL A 49 -5.29 -0.10 -1.13
CA VAL A 49 -5.68 1.25 -1.55
C VAL A 49 -6.94 1.11 -2.36
N PHE A 50 -7.97 1.87 -2.01
CA PHE A 50 -9.23 1.92 -2.71
C PHE A 50 -9.38 3.27 -3.41
N ALA A 51 -9.84 3.23 -4.65
CA ALA A 51 -10.09 4.43 -5.44
C ALA A 51 -11.41 4.31 -6.21
N ARG A 52 -12.09 5.44 -6.41
CA ARG A 52 -13.38 5.53 -7.09
C ARG A 52 -13.42 6.76 -8.01
N ALA A 53 -13.69 6.54 -9.29
CA ALA A 53 -13.90 7.59 -10.28
C ALA A 53 -14.83 7.11 -11.40
N ALA A 54 -15.36 8.05 -12.18
CA ALA A 54 -16.26 7.76 -13.30
C ALA A 54 -15.56 7.03 -14.46
N ARG A 55 -14.25 7.22 -14.62
CA ARG A 55 -13.46 6.58 -15.69
C ARG A 55 -12.43 5.63 -15.11
N ARG A 56 -12.30 4.46 -15.76
CA ARG A 56 -11.29 3.45 -15.43
C ARG A 56 -9.87 4.03 -15.39
N SER A 57 -9.51 4.88 -16.35
CA SER A 57 -8.17 5.49 -16.41
C SER A 57 -7.85 6.27 -15.13
N GLN A 58 -8.79 7.09 -14.66
CA GLN A 58 -8.62 7.89 -13.43
C GLN A 58 -8.42 7.01 -12.20
N VAL A 59 -9.16 5.90 -12.09
CA VAL A 59 -8.99 4.93 -10.99
C VAL A 59 -7.59 4.31 -11.05
N VAL A 60 -7.17 3.83 -12.23
CA VAL A 60 -5.86 3.19 -12.40
C VAL A 60 -4.72 4.16 -12.09
N ASP A 61 -4.83 5.41 -12.53
CA ASP A 61 -3.81 6.44 -12.28
C ASP A 61 -3.74 6.81 -10.80
N ALA A 62 -4.89 6.95 -10.12
CA ALA A 62 -4.94 7.19 -8.68
C ALA A 62 -4.28 6.06 -7.88
N LEU A 63 -4.62 4.80 -8.19
CA LEU A 63 -4.03 3.63 -7.54
C LEU A 63 -2.53 3.54 -7.76
N ARG A 64 -2.05 3.77 -8.98
CA ARG A 64 -0.62 3.77 -9.30
C ARG A 64 0.12 4.88 -8.55
N ARG A 65 -0.44 6.08 -8.53
CA ARG A 65 0.16 7.23 -7.85
C ARG A 65 0.21 7.01 -6.33
N ALA A 66 -0.90 6.62 -5.72
CA ALA A 66 -0.96 6.30 -4.30
C ALA A 66 0.03 5.17 -3.94
N GLY A 67 0.05 4.09 -4.72
CA GLY A 67 0.99 2.99 -4.52
C GLY A 67 2.47 3.37 -4.62
N SER A 68 2.82 4.40 -5.40
CA SER A 68 4.19 4.92 -5.49
C SER A 68 4.62 5.79 -4.30
N LEU A 69 3.65 6.33 -3.56
CA LEU A 69 3.91 7.16 -2.38
C LEU A 69 4.13 6.32 -1.12
N ILE A 70 3.51 5.15 -1.05
CA ILE A 70 3.58 4.26 0.12
C ILE A 70 4.93 3.56 0.17
N ARG A 71 5.66 3.74 1.28
CA ARG A 71 7.01 3.21 1.49
C ARG A 71 7.06 2.36 2.76
N PRO A 72 7.00 1.02 2.64
CA PRO A 72 7.18 0.14 3.79
C PRO A 72 8.67 -0.03 4.12
N THR A 73 9.01 0.09 5.39
CA THR A 73 10.33 -0.25 5.93
C THR A 73 10.28 -1.65 6.54
N ILE A 74 11.10 -2.56 6.03
CA ILE A 74 11.20 -3.95 6.45
C ILE A 74 12.64 -4.25 6.84
N VAL A 75 12.83 -4.80 8.05
CA VAL A 75 14.15 -5.14 8.63
C VAL A 75 14.29 -6.60 9.00
#